data_AF-A0A098LDB0-F1
#
_entry.id   AF-A0A098LDB0-F1
#
_cell.length_a   1.000
_cell.length_b   1.000
_cell.length_c   1.000
_cell.angle_alpha   90.00
_cell.angle_beta   90.00
_cell.angle_gamma   90.00
#
_symmetry.space_group_name_H-M   'P 1'
#
loop_
_entity.id
_entity.type
_entity.pdbx_description
1 polymer ?
#
loop_
_entity_poly.entity_id
_entity_poly.type
_entity_poly.pdbx_seq_one_letter_code
_entity_poly.pdbx_strand_id
1 'polypeptide(L)'
;MTKPQIALIITSVIFVVLIFQLPKVIIKNDKQLKSSTQTAQNSSESAPVAPDEHTKSVNKEDLEKIEVLRKNYYSFSNKEKKLKFADSISRLYLKAMVFDSAAKFSAEVAALDPKPETWEKAGDAYNQAAIVAGDAEKADFSAKSRSFYEKILENNPKSYDVKAKMAMTYVGGPEPMKGITMLREILKDSPDNQVAIFDLGILSLQSGQHEKAISRFNDLLKINPNHTAGLIYMGIAQYEMGKRSEAKQYFVKAKMLNTDPVFASTIDSYLKELK
;
A
#
# COMPACT_ATOMS: atom_id res chain seq x y z
N MET A 1 -22.59 46.38 -11.63
CA MET A 1 -22.08 45.75 -10.40
C MET A 1 -22.42 46.63 -9.21
N THR A 2 -22.93 46.05 -8.14
CA THR A 2 -23.21 46.81 -6.92
C THR A 2 -21.90 47.08 -6.17
N LYS A 3 -21.81 48.20 -5.45
CA LYS A 3 -20.62 48.57 -4.64
C LYS A 3 -20.05 47.42 -3.77
N PRO A 4 -20.86 46.53 -3.14
CA PRO A 4 -20.31 45.38 -2.41
C PRO A 4 -19.63 44.31 -3.30
N GLN A 5 -20.07 44.12 -4.54
CA GLN A 5 -19.43 43.15 -5.46
C GLN A 5 -18.05 43.65 -5.93
N ILE A 6 -17.91 44.96 -6.13
CA ILE A 6 -16.63 45.57 -6.50
C ILE A 6 -15.66 45.46 -5.32
N ALA A 7 -16.13 45.69 -4.09
CA ALA A 7 -15.32 45.54 -2.89
C ALA A 7 -14.78 44.11 -2.74
N LEU A 8 -15.61 43.09 -3.01
CA LEU A 8 -15.25 41.67 -2.85
C LEU A 8 -14.23 41.21 -3.91
N ILE A 9 -14.33 41.72 -5.14
CA ILE A 9 -13.34 41.45 -6.19
C ILE A 9 -12.01 42.12 -5.86
N ILE A 10 -12.03 43.36 -5.37
CA ILE A 10 -10.81 44.08 -4.98
C ILE A 10 -10.08 43.35 -3.84
N THR A 11 -10.79 42.90 -2.80
CA THR A 11 -10.16 42.11 -1.72
C THR A 11 -9.59 40.79 -2.22
N SER A 12 -10.28 40.11 -3.14
CA SER A 12 -9.81 38.84 -3.72
C SER A 12 -8.50 39.03 -4.51
N VAL A 13 -8.42 40.11 -5.30
CA VAL A 13 -7.22 40.44 -6.08
C VAL A 13 -6.05 40.82 -5.16
N ILE A 14 -6.29 41.58 -4.09
CA ILE A 14 -5.27 41.95 -3.10
C ILE A 14 -4.73 40.70 -2.39
N PHE A 15 -5.59 39.73 -2.06
CA PHE A 15 -5.18 38.49 -1.38
C PHE A 15 -4.28 37.62 -2.27
N VAL A 16 -4.58 37.53 -3.57
CA VAL A 16 -3.74 36.82 -4.54
C VAL A 16 -2.37 37.50 -4.69
N VAL A 17 -2.33 38.83 -4.76
CA VAL A 17 -1.06 39.58 -4.85
C VAL A 17 -0.22 39.40 -3.59
N LEU A 18 -0.83 39.36 -2.40
CA LEU A 18 -0.13 39.12 -1.13
C LEU A 18 0.49 37.71 -1.06
N ILE A 19 -0.19 36.69 -1.59
CA ILE A 19 0.37 35.32 -1.66
C ILE A 19 1.63 35.28 -2.54
N PHE A 20 1.68 36.07 -3.62
CA PHE A 20 2.86 36.15 -4.49
C PHE A 20 4.01 36.99 -3.92
N GLN A 21 3.76 37.79 -2.87
CA GLN A 21 4.80 38.56 -2.17
C GLN A 21 5.35 37.84 -0.93
N LEU A 22 4.83 36.67 -0.57
CA LEU A 22 5.42 35.86 0.50
C LEU A 22 6.84 35.41 0.10
N PRO A 23 7.84 35.54 0.99
CA PRO A 23 9.21 35.14 0.70
C PRO A 23 9.26 33.62 0.45
N LYS A 24 9.75 33.24 -0.73
CA LYS A 24 9.97 31.83 -1.06
C LYS A 24 11.10 31.30 -0.19
N VAL A 25 10.79 30.38 0.73
CA VAL A 25 11.80 29.63 1.48
C VAL A 25 12.47 28.66 0.51
N ILE A 26 13.64 29.06 0.00
CA ILE A 26 14.50 28.21 -0.82
C ILE A 26 15.34 27.39 0.15
N ILE A 27 15.06 26.09 0.24
CA ILE A 27 15.92 25.14 0.96
C ILE A 27 17.21 25.00 0.15
N LYS A 28 18.25 25.74 0.56
CA LYS A 28 19.62 25.53 0.10
C LYS A 28 20.22 24.39 0.90
N ASN A 29 20.36 23.21 0.27
CA ASN A 29 21.29 22.19 0.74
C ASN A 29 22.59 22.33 -0.05
N ASP A 30 23.50 23.17 0.45
CA ASP A 30 24.89 23.21 -0.01
C ASP A 30 25.83 22.68 1.09
N LYS A 31 26.29 21.45 0.84
CA LYS A 31 27.67 20.96 0.97
C LYS A 31 28.49 21.33 2.23
N GLN A 32 28.68 20.31 3.06
CA GLN A 32 30.01 19.85 3.48
C GLN A 32 30.07 18.36 3.05
N LEU A 33 31.07 17.84 2.34
CA LEU A 33 32.50 17.95 2.54
C LEU A 33 33.29 18.11 1.23
N LYS A 34 34.41 18.83 1.35
CA LYS A 34 35.47 18.94 0.35
C LYS A 34 36.45 17.76 0.46
N SER A 35 36.86 17.30 -0.72
CA SER A 35 38.20 16.89 -1.14
C SER A 35 38.98 15.84 -0.33
N SER A 36 39.26 14.73 -1.01
CA SER A 36 40.64 14.36 -1.32
C SER A 36 40.70 13.56 -2.63
N THR A 37 41.48 14.08 -3.57
CA THR A 37 41.93 13.35 -4.76
C THR A 37 43.37 12.94 -4.48
N GLN A 38 43.69 11.65 -4.55
CA GLN A 38 44.97 11.15 -5.07
C GLN A 38 44.94 9.61 -5.27
N THR A 39 45.00 9.24 -6.55
CA THR A 39 45.79 8.16 -7.18
C THR A 39 46.04 6.81 -6.46
N ALA A 40 45.48 5.78 -7.12
CA ALA A 40 46.16 4.61 -7.68
C ALA A 40 46.30 3.30 -6.85
N GLN A 41 45.99 2.21 -7.57
CA GLN A 41 46.40 0.81 -7.43
C GLN A 41 45.52 -0.17 -6.64
N ASN A 42 44.99 -1.13 -7.40
CA ASN A 42 44.65 -2.52 -7.09
C ASN A 42 44.59 -2.94 -5.62
N SER A 43 43.38 -3.20 -5.13
CA SER A 43 43.06 -4.40 -4.37
C SER A 43 41.54 -4.61 -4.31
N SER A 44 41.15 -5.85 -4.57
CA SER A 44 39.80 -6.37 -4.43
C SER A 44 39.38 -6.40 -2.96
N GLU A 45 38.58 -5.44 -2.52
CA GLU A 45 37.85 -5.51 -1.25
C GLU A 45 36.42 -4.98 -1.44
N SER A 46 35.45 -5.85 -1.21
CA SER A 46 34.03 -5.53 -1.19
C SER A 46 33.75 -4.51 -0.10
N ALA A 47 33.34 -3.29 -0.49
CA ALA A 47 32.84 -2.30 0.44
C ALA A 47 31.69 -2.87 1.30
N PRO A 48 31.61 -2.55 2.59
CA PRO A 48 30.53 -3.01 3.45
C PRO A 48 29.21 -2.48 2.93
N VAL A 49 28.25 -3.40 2.70
CA VAL A 49 26.87 -3.06 2.39
C VAL A 49 26.29 -2.36 3.63
N ALA A 50 25.80 -1.13 3.47
CA ALA A 50 25.17 -0.41 4.56
C ALA A 50 24.00 -1.24 5.16
N PRO A 51 23.92 -1.37 6.50
CA PRO A 51 22.81 -2.06 7.14
C PRO A 51 21.48 -1.33 6.84
N ASP A 52 20.38 -2.07 6.68
CA ASP A 52 19.06 -1.44 6.59
C ASP A 52 18.71 -0.87 7.98
N GLU A 53 18.36 0.41 8.04
CA GLU A 53 18.09 1.16 9.28
C GLU A 53 16.86 0.64 10.05
N HIS A 54 16.09 -0.29 9.46
CA HIS A 54 14.81 -0.79 9.95
C HIS A 54 14.80 -2.31 10.23
N THR A 55 15.90 -2.84 10.73
CA THR A 55 16.05 -4.29 11.05
C THR A 55 15.69 -4.68 12.49
N LYS A 56 15.32 -3.71 13.34
CA LYS A 56 15.09 -3.94 14.79
C LYS A 56 13.97 -4.94 15.09
N SER A 57 13.00 -5.10 14.19
CA SER A 57 11.87 -6.04 14.33
C SER A 57 12.16 -7.44 13.81
N VAL A 58 13.27 -7.62 13.08
CA VAL A 58 13.63 -8.92 12.49
C VAL A 58 14.32 -9.77 13.55
N ASN A 59 13.91 -11.02 13.70
CA ASN A 59 14.59 -11.93 14.62
C ASN A 59 16.03 -12.22 14.13
N LYS A 60 16.91 -12.55 15.07
CA LYS A 60 18.34 -12.74 14.82
C LYS A 60 18.63 -13.79 13.73
N GLU A 61 17.91 -14.90 13.73
CA GLU A 61 18.11 -15.98 12.76
C GLU A 61 17.77 -15.53 11.32
N ASP A 62 16.64 -14.84 11.16
CA ASP A 62 16.23 -14.30 9.87
C ASP A 62 17.17 -13.16 9.41
N LEU A 63 17.72 -12.35 10.32
CA LEU A 63 18.74 -11.35 9.99
C LEU A 63 20.03 -11.98 9.45
N GLU A 64 20.58 -12.99 10.12
CA GLU A 64 21.78 -13.67 9.66
C GLU A 64 21.58 -14.28 8.26
N LYS A 65 20.40 -14.87 8.00
CA LYS A 65 20.03 -15.36 6.66
C LYS A 65 19.98 -14.24 5.63
N ILE A 66 19.34 -13.12 5.96
CA ILE A 66 19.24 -11.96 5.07
C ILE A 66 20.63 -11.41 4.74
N GLU A 67 21.53 -11.29 5.71
CA GLU A 67 22.90 -10.79 5.49
C GLU A 67 23.69 -11.68 4.52
N VAL A 68 23.64 -13.00 4.72
CA VAL A 68 24.28 -13.98 3.82
C VAL A 68 23.71 -13.87 2.40
N LEU A 69 22.39 -13.80 2.27
CA LEU A 69 21.72 -13.66 0.98
C LEU A 69 22.07 -12.34 0.28
N ARG A 70 22.15 -11.23 1.03
CA ARG A 70 22.56 -9.93 0.50
C ARG A 70 23.99 -9.95 0.00
N LYS A 71 24.93 -10.52 0.77
CA LYS A 71 26.32 -10.67 0.33
C LYS A 71 26.41 -11.43 -0.99
N ASN A 72 25.64 -12.51 -1.12
CA ASN A 72 25.55 -13.27 -2.37
C ASN A 72 24.89 -12.47 -3.50
N TYR A 73 23.81 -11.74 -3.22
CA TYR A 73 23.16 -10.89 -4.22
C TYR A 73 24.12 -9.88 -4.87
N TYR A 74 24.99 -9.25 -4.07
CA TYR A 74 25.94 -8.25 -4.56
C TYR A 74 27.25 -8.83 -5.10
N SER A 75 27.63 -10.06 -4.73
CA SER A 75 28.86 -10.70 -5.22
C SER A 75 28.70 -11.43 -6.55
N PHE A 76 27.51 -11.98 -6.84
CA PHE A 76 27.26 -12.72 -8.07
C PHE A 76 26.77 -11.79 -9.19
N SER A 77 27.36 -11.91 -10.38
CA SER A 77 26.87 -11.22 -11.60
C SER A 77 25.81 -11.99 -12.37
N ASN A 78 25.63 -13.29 -12.07
CA ASN A 78 24.67 -14.14 -12.78
C ASN A 78 23.22 -13.75 -12.45
N LYS A 79 22.45 -13.40 -13.49
CA LYS A 79 21.04 -12.96 -13.41
C LYS A 79 20.13 -13.92 -12.64
N GLU A 80 20.17 -15.22 -12.96
CA GLU A 80 19.29 -16.23 -12.35
C GLU A 80 19.58 -16.39 -10.85
N LYS A 81 20.85 -16.38 -10.46
CA LYS A 81 21.25 -16.41 -9.05
C LYS A 81 20.81 -15.15 -8.31
N LYS A 82 21.05 -13.97 -8.89
CA LYS A 82 20.60 -12.68 -8.33
C LYS A 82 19.10 -12.65 -8.09
N LEU A 83 18.31 -13.15 -9.04
CA LEU A 83 16.87 -13.25 -8.92
C LEU A 83 16.46 -14.10 -7.71
N LYS A 84 17.01 -15.30 -7.57
CA LYS A 84 16.71 -16.21 -6.43
C LYS A 84 17.08 -15.57 -5.07
N PHE A 85 18.20 -14.85 -5.01
CA PHE A 85 18.60 -14.16 -3.79
C PHE A 85 17.67 -12.99 -3.47
N ALA A 86 17.39 -12.10 -4.43
CA ALA A 86 16.50 -10.96 -4.22
C ALA A 86 15.09 -11.40 -3.79
N ASP A 87 14.55 -12.43 -4.44
CA ASP A 87 13.24 -13.00 -4.14
C ASP A 87 13.18 -13.62 -2.72
N SER A 88 14.25 -14.30 -2.29
CA SER A 88 14.36 -14.83 -0.93
C SER A 88 14.49 -13.74 0.12
N ILE A 89 15.30 -12.70 -0.15
CA ILE A 89 15.46 -11.55 0.75
C ILE A 89 14.12 -10.82 0.91
N SER A 90 13.42 -10.56 -0.19
CA SER A 90 12.11 -9.91 -0.16
C SER A 90 11.10 -10.67 0.69
N ARG A 91 11.03 -12.00 0.58
CA ARG A 91 10.13 -12.82 1.41
C ARG A 91 10.46 -12.76 2.89
N LEU A 92 11.74 -12.78 3.25
CA LEU A 92 12.15 -12.70 4.65
C LEU A 92 11.77 -11.33 5.24
N TYR A 93 11.96 -10.25 4.50
CA TYR A 93 11.51 -8.93 4.93
C TYR A 93 9.99 -8.81 5.04
N LEU A 94 9.22 -9.37 4.10
CA LEU A 94 7.75 -9.41 4.20
C LEU A 94 7.29 -10.16 5.46
N LYS A 95 7.90 -11.32 5.74
CA LYS A 95 7.62 -12.11 6.96
C LYS A 95 7.92 -11.32 8.22
N ALA A 96 8.97 -10.50 8.20
CA ALA A 96 9.37 -9.64 9.31
C ALA A 96 8.65 -8.28 9.34
N MET A 97 7.68 -8.05 8.44
CA MET A 97 6.95 -6.79 8.28
C MET A 97 7.85 -5.56 8.03
N VAL A 98 9.02 -5.77 7.44
CA VAL A 98 9.95 -4.71 7.01
C VAL A 98 9.65 -4.37 5.55
N PHE A 99 8.56 -3.63 5.35
CA PHE A 99 7.92 -3.50 4.03
C PHE A 99 8.72 -2.64 3.03
N ASP A 100 9.45 -1.63 3.50
CA ASP A 100 10.34 -0.79 2.69
C ASP A 100 11.46 -1.61 2.01
N SER A 101 12.15 -2.44 2.79
CA SER A 101 13.23 -3.30 2.32
C SER A 101 12.69 -4.44 1.46
N ALA A 102 11.54 -5.02 1.85
CA ALA A 102 10.82 -5.97 1.01
C ALA A 102 10.48 -5.39 -0.37
N ALA A 103 9.93 -4.17 -0.42
CA ALA A 103 9.55 -3.51 -1.65
C ALA A 103 10.75 -3.26 -2.57
N LYS A 104 11.88 -2.83 -2.00
CA LYS A 104 13.13 -2.66 -2.74
C LYS A 104 13.57 -3.96 -3.42
N PHE A 105 13.63 -5.07 -2.68
CA PHE A 105 14.05 -6.35 -3.27
C PHE A 105 13.00 -6.95 -4.22
N SER A 106 11.70 -6.72 -3.99
CA SER A 106 10.66 -7.06 -4.97
C SER A 106 10.84 -6.30 -6.29
N ALA A 107 11.22 -5.01 -6.22
CA ALA A 107 11.53 -4.22 -7.40
C ALA A 107 12.77 -4.73 -8.17
N GLU A 108 13.81 -5.17 -7.44
CA GLU A 108 14.98 -5.82 -8.04
C GLU A 108 14.59 -7.12 -8.78
N VAL A 109 13.70 -7.94 -8.19
CA VAL A 109 13.16 -9.13 -8.86
C VAL A 109 12.44 -8.75 -10.16
N ALA A 110 11.60 -7.71 -10.10
CA ALA A 110 10.87 -7.20 -11.26
C ALA A 110 11.79 -6.62 -12.35
N ALA A 111 12.93 -6.03 -11.97
CA ALA A 111 13.93 -5.54 -12.92
C ALA A 111 14.71 -6.69 -13.59
N LEU A 112 14.98 -7.76 -12.84
CA LEU A 112 15.66 -8.95 -13.36
C LEU A 112 14.72 -9.77 -14.25
N ASP A 113 13.47 -10.00 -13.87
CA ASP A 113 12.50 -10.78 -14.63
C ASP A 113 11.21 -9.98 -14.86
N PRO A 114 11.20 -9.06 -15.85
CA PRO A 114 10.09 -8.14 -16.07
C PRO A 114 8.88 -8.85 -16.67
N LYS A 115 7.84 -9.06 -15.86
CA LYS A 115 6.57 -9.67 -16.26
C LYS A 115 5.45 -9.28 -15.29
N PRO A 116 4.16 -9.47 -15.66
CA PRO A 116 3.04 -9.04 -14.83
C PRO A 116 3.12 -9.50 -13.38
N GLU A 117 3.51 -10.76 -13.13
CA GLU A 117 3.54 -11.32 -11.78
C GLU A 117 4.62 -10.69 -10.90
N THR A 118 5.76 -10.28 -11.47
CA THR A 118 6.84 -9.64 -10.70
C THR A 118 6.59 -8.16 -10.50
N TRP A 119 5.97 -7.48 -11.48
CA TRP A 119 5.50 -6.12 -11.32
C TRP A 119 4.41 -6.04 -10.26
N GLU A 120 3.46 -6.97 -10.25
CA GLU A 120 2.38 -6.96 -9.27
C GLU A 120 2.92 -7.13 -7.84
N LYS A 121 3.86 -8.07 -7.64
CA LYS A 121 4.54 -8.25 -6.34
C LYS A 121 5.29 -7.00 -5.89
N ALA A 122 6.00 -6.32 -6.79
CA ALA A 122 6.69 -5.08 -6.47
C ALA A 122 5.70 -3.95 -6.14
N GLY A 123 4.61 -3.84 -6.90
CA GLY A 123 3.52 -2.91 -6.66
C GLY A 123 2.87 -3.12 -5.29
N ASP A 124 2.55 -4.37 -4.97
CA ASP A 124 1.94 -4.78 -3.70
C ASP A 124 2.87 -4.49 -2.51
N ALA A 125 4.16 -4.83 -2.64
CA ALA A 125 5.13 -4.58 -1.58
C ALA A 125 5.33 -3.07 -1.32
N TYR A 126 5.40 -2.25 -2.37
CA TYR A 126 5.44 -0.79 -2.20
C TYR A 126 4.15 -0.23 -1.62
N ASN A 127 2.98 -0.81 -1.94
CA ASN A 127 1.73 -0.40 -1.32
C ASN A 127 1.73 -0.70 0.19
N GLN A 128 2.21 -1.88 0.60
CA GLN A 128 2.36 -2.23 2.02
C GLN A 128 3.34 -1.27 2.73
N ALA A 129 4.46 -0.94 2.08
CA ALA A 129 5.40 0.04 2.61
C ALA A 129 4.73 1.42 2.79
N ALA A 130 3.94 1.87 1.81
CA ALA A 130 3.22 3.14 1.90
C ALA A 130 2.19 3.18 3.04
N ILE A 131 1.54 2.05 3.35
CA ILE A 131 0.54 1.97 4.43
C ILE A 131 1.17 2.21 5.80
N VAL A 132 2.39 1.73 6.03
CA VAL A 132 3.07 1.83 7.33
C VAL A 132 4.07 2.99 7.42
N ALA A 133 4.42 3.60 6.29
CA ALA A 133 5.40 4.68 6.22
C ALA A 133 4.87 6.00 6.81
N GLY A 134 5.80 6.84 7.27
CA GLY A 134 5.50 8.22 7.61
C GLY A 134 5.17 9.06 6.36
N ASP A 135 4.58 10.24 6.57
CA ASP A 135 4.06 11.10 5.48
C ASP A 135 5.09 11.41 4.39
N ALA A 136 6.37 11.57 4.76
CA ALA A 136 7.45 11.89 3.83
C ALA A 136 7.71 10.77 2.80
N GLU A 137 7.68 9.51 3.22
CA GLU A 137 8.01 8.35 2.37
C GLU A 137 6.76 7.74 1.72
N LYS A 138 5.60 7.90 2.37
CA LYS A 138 4.32 7.40 1.88
C LYS A 138 4.04 7.82 0.44
N ALA A 139 4.26 9.09 0.11
CA ALA A 139 4.03 9.61 -1.23
C ALA A 139 4.92 8.93 -2.29
N ASP A 140 6.19 8.69 -1.97
CA ASP A 140 7.15 8.02 -2.85
C ASP A 140 6.78 6.54 -3.04
N PHE A 141 6.49 5.81 -1.96
CA PHE A 141 6.07 4.42 -2.04
C PHE A 141 4.75 4.23 -2.79
N SER A 142 3.75 5.10 -2.56
CA SER A 142 2.51 5.07 -3.33
C SER A 142 2.74 5.39 -4.82
N ALA A 143 3.69 6.26 -5.17
CA ALA A 143 4.05 6.52 -6.56
C ALA A 143 4.75 5.31 -7.21
N LYS A 144 5.71 4.69 -6.52
CA LYS A 144 6.39 3.48 -6.99
C LYS A 144 5.41 2.33 -7.20
N SER A 145 4.50 2.12 -6.25
CA SER A 145 3.44 1.11 -6.35
C SER A 145 2.61 1.29 -7.63
N ARG A 146 2.13 2.52 -7.89
CA ARG A 146 1.37 2.85 -9.11
C ARG A 146 2.17 2.59 -10.39
N SER A 147 3.46 2.94 -10.41
CA SER A 147 4.30 2.74 -11.60
C SER A 147 4.42 1.26 -12.00
N PHE A 148 4.37 0.33 -11.04
CA PHE A 148 4.37 -1.10 -11.34
C PHE A 148 3.01 -1.59 -11.82
N TYR A 149 1.91 -1.10 -11.23
CA TYR A 149 0.56 -1.42 -11.70
C TYR A 149 0.31 -0.89 -13.11
N GLU A 150 0.82 0.30 -13.44
CA GLU A 150 0.73 0.90 -14.79
C GLU A 150 1.35 -0.02 -15.85
N LYS A 151 2.53 -0.61 -15.60
CA LYS A 151 3.15 -1.58 -16.53
C LYS A 151 2.27 -2.80 -16.82
N ILE A 152 1.50 -3.26 -15.84
CA ILE A 152 0.56 -4.37 -16.02
C ILE A 152 -0.63 -3.90 -16.87
N LEU A 153 -1.17 -2.72 -16.55
CA LEU A 153 -2.35 -2.16 -17.20
C LEU A 153 -2.09 -1.71 -18.64
N GLU A 154 -0.86 -1.37 -19.01
CA GLU A 154 -0.45 -1.07 -20.39
C GLU A 154 -0.77 -2.23 -21.34
N ASN A 155 -0.55 -3.47 -20.89
CA ASN A 155 -0.75 -4.68 -21.69
C ASN A 155 -2.08 -5.40 -21.35
N ASN A 156 -2.66 -5.10 -20.20
CA ASN A 156 -3.96 -5.63 -19.78
C ASN A 156 -4.84 -4.55 -19.14
N PRO A 157 -5.44 -3.63 -19.93
CA PRO A 157 -6.22 -2.51 -19.42
C PRO A 157 -7.48 -2.92 -18.64
N LYS A 158 -7.94 -4.17 -18.82
CA LYS A 158 -9.11 -4.74 -18.14
C LYS A 158 -8.73 -5.61 -16.93
N SER A 159 -7.49 -5.52 -16.45
CA SER A 159 -7.12 -6.11 -15.16
C SER A 159 -7.73 -5.30 -14.02
N TYR A 160 -9.02 -5.52 -13.75
CA TYR A 160 -9.76 -4.76 -12.74
C TYR A 160 -9.20 -4.92 -11.34
N ASP A 161 -8.66 -6.09 -11.00
CA ASP A 161 -8.06 -6.32 -9.69
C ASP A 161 -6.81 -5.45 -9.51
N VAL A 162 -5.96 -5.32 -10.53
CA VAL A 162 -4.81 -4.43 -10.52
C VAL A 162 -5.24 -2.96 -10.56
N LYS A 163 -6.28 -2.61 -11.33
CA LYS A 163 -6.85 -1.26 -11.34
C LYS A 163 -7.41 -0.87 -9.97
N ALA A 164 -8.01 -1.81 -9.23
CA ALA A 164 -8.50 -1.61 -7.87
C ALA A 164 -7.34 -1.44 -6.86
N LYS A 165 -6.29 -2.27 -6.96
CA LYS A 165 -5.06 -2.08 -6.18
C LYS A 165 -4.45 -0.69 -6.41
N MET A 166 -4.37 -0.25 -7.66
CA MET A 166 -3.92 1.10 -8.01
C MET A 166 -4.85 2.17 -7.43
N ALA A 167 -6.16 1.97 -7.47
CA ALA A 167 -7.13 2.89 -6.88
C ALA A 167 -6.92 3.05 -5.36
N MET A 168 -6.63 1.97 -4.65
CA MET A 168 -6.36 2.00 -3.20
C MET A 168 -5.08 2.77 -2.85
N THR A 169 -4.09 2.84 -3.74
CA THR A 169 -2.92 3.72 -3.53
C THR A 169 -3.30 5.21 -3.55
N TYR A 170 -4.31 5.61 -4.34
CA TYR A 170 -4.82 6.99 -4.34
C TYR A 170 -5.64 7.29 -3.09
N VAL A 171 -6.41 6.32 -2.60
CA VAL A 171 -7.17 6.43 -1.33
C VAL A 171 -6.24 6.73 -0.17
N GLY A 172 -5.09 6.04 -0.08
CA GLY A 172 -4.11 6.29 0.97
C GLY A 172 -3.34 7.61 0.81
N GLY A 173 -3.44 8.27 -0.35
CA GLY A 173 -2.65 9.46 -0.70
C GLY A 173 -3.44 10.78 -0.58
N PRO A 174 -2.89 11.86 -1.16
CA PRO A 174 -3.52 13.19 -1.13
C PRO A 174 -4.77 13.31 -2.01
N GLU A 175 -5.04 12.34 -2.89
CA GLU A 175 -6.14 12.38 -3.87
C GLU A 175 -7.14 11.20 -3.69
N PRO A 176 -7.76 11.01 -2.52
CA PRO A 176 -8.56 9.81 -2.24
C PRO A 176 -9.79 9.67 -3.15
N MET A 177 -10.37 10.80 -3.58
CA MET A 177 -11.52 10.82 -4.49
C MET A 177 -11.20 10.22 -5.87
N LYS A 178 -9.94 10.28 -6.32
CA LYS A 178 -9.52 9.65 -7.57
C LYS A 178 -9.61 8.14 -7.47
N GLY A 179 -9.13 7.55 -6.36
CA GLY A 179 -9.25 6.12 -6.09
C GLY A 179 -10.71 5.66 -6.03
N ILE A 180 -11.56 6.38 -5.30
CA ILE A 180 -13.00 6.08 -5.23
C ILE A 180 -13.64 6.12 -6.63
N THR A 181 -13.28 7.09 -7.46
CA THR A 181 -13.79 7.21 -8.84
C THR A 181 -13.37 6.01 -9.67
N MET A 182 -12.09 5.60 -9.59
CA MET A 182 -11.59 4.41 -10.28
C MET A 182 -12.33 3.14 -9.87
N LEU A 183 -12.59 2.92 -8.58
CA LEU A 183 -13.37 1.77 -8.10
C LEU A 183 -14.81 1.78 -8.64
N ARG A 184 -15.43 2.95 -8.72
CA ARG A 184 -16.78 3.09 -9.30
C ARG A 184 -16.81 2.83 -10.80
N GLU A 185 -15.77 3.22 -11.53
CA GLU A 185 -15.63 2.87 -12.95
C GLU A 185 -15.51 1.35 -13.14
N ILE A 186 -14.73 0.68 -12.30
CA ILE A 186 -14.63 -0.80 -12.32
C ILE A 186 -16.02 -1.40 -12.19
N LEU A 187 -16.84 -0.95 -11.23
CA LEU A 187 -18.21 -1.46 -11.05
C LEU A 187 -19.20 -1.05 -12.14
N LYS A 188 -18.89 -0.02 -12.92
CA LYS A 188 -19.68 0.32 -14.12
C LYS A 188 -19.45 -0.71 -15.22
N ASP A 189 -18.20 -1.17 -15.37
CA ASP A 189 -17.81 -2.09 -16.43
C ASP A 189 -17.94 -3.58 -16.02
N SER A 190 -17.77 -3.88 -14.73
CA SER A 190 -17.92 -5.21 -14.10
C SER A 190 -18.67 -5.05 -12.77
N PRO A 191 -20.01 -5.02 -12.79
CA PRO A 191 -20.84 -4.79 -11.59
C PRO A 191 -20.67 -5.82 -10.48
N ASP A 192 -20.12 -6.98 -10.80
CA ASP A 192 -19.86 -8.14 -9.94
C ASP A 192 -18.40 -8.26 -9.49
N ASN A 193 -17.53 -7.29 -9.81
CA ASN A 193 -16.13 -7.34 -9.40
C ASN A 193 -16.02 -7.28 -7.87
N GLN A 194 -15.73 -8.44 -7.27
CA GLN A 194 -15.71 -8.63 -5.81
C GLN A 194 -14.73 -7.69 -5.11
N VAL A 195 -13.55 -7.43 -5.72
CA VAL A 195 -12.52 -6.55 -5.16
C VAL A 195 -13.03 -5.12 -5.04
N ALA A 196 -13.58 -4.53 -6.11
CA ALA A 196 -14.07 -3.17 -6.08
C ALA A 196 -15.31 -2.98 -5.20
N ILE A 197 -16.20 -3.98 -5.12
CA ILE A 197 -17.34 -3.96 -4.17
C ILE A 197 -16.80 -3.96 -2.74
N PHE A 198 -15.86 -4.85 -2.45
CA PHE A 198 -15.24 -4.97 -1.14
C PHE A 198 -14.54 -3.67 -0.72
N ASP A 199 -13.67 -3.13 -1.58
CA ASP A 199 -12.93 -1.90 -1.31
C ASP A 199 -13.88 -0.72 -1.05
N LEU A 200 -14.90 -0.52 -1.89
CA LEU A 200 -15.91 0.54 -1.64
C LEU A 200 -16.70 0.31 -0.33
N GLY A 201 -16.90 -0.94 0.08
CA GLY A 201 -17.47 -1.30 1.38
C GLY A 201 -16.56 -0.86 2.54
N ILE A 202 -15.25 -1.12 2.44
CA ILE A 202 -14.25 -0.67 3.42
C ILE A 202 -14.22 0.85 3.52
N LEU A 203 -14.20 1.56 2.38
CA LEU A 203 -14.20 3.02 2.37
C LEU A 203 -15.49 3.60 2.96
N SER A 204 -16.63 2.92 2.77
CA SER A 204 -17.89 3.30 3.40
C SER A 204 -17.83 3.13 4.92
N LEU A 205 -17.22 2.06 5.43
CA LEU A 205 -16.98 1.89 6.87
C LEU A 205 -16.09 2.99 7.45
N GLN A 206 -14.95 3.25 6.79
CA GLN A 206 -13.98 4.26 7.24
C GLN A 206 -14.57 5.67 7.30
N SER A 207 -15.59 5.94 6.51
CA SER A 207 -16.29 7.23 6.47
C SER A 207 -17.57 7.26 7.32
N GLY A 208 -17.83 6.22 8.13
CA GLY A 208 -19.02 6.13 8.99
C GLY A 208 -20.33 5.88 8.24
N GLN A 209 -20.28 5.54 6.95
CA GLN A 209 -21.44 5.26 6.11
C GLN A 209 -21.82 3.77 6.24
N HIS A 210 -22.18 3.35 7.45
CA HIS A 210 -22.37 1.93 7.79
C HIS A 210 -23.48 1.26 6.96
N GLU A 211 -24.58 1.94 6.64
CA GLU A 211 -25.64 1.40 5.79
C GLU A 211 -25.15 1.14 4.37
N LYS A 212 -24.33 2.05 3.82
CA LYS A 212 -23.72 1.84 2.49
C LYS A 212 -22.74 0.68 2.53
N ALA A 213 -21.93 0.56 3.58
CA ALA A 213 -21.04 -0.57 3.77
C ALA A 213 -21.81 -1.89 3.80
N ILE A 214 -22.89 -1.98 4.60
CA ILE A 214 -23.78 -3.15 4.65
C ILE A 214 -24.33 -3.47 3.25
N SER A 215 -24.80 -2.47 2.50
CA SER A 215 -25.28 -2.70 1.13
C SER A 215 -24.20 -3.31 0.25
N ARG A 216 -22.97 -2.77 0.27
CA ARG A 216 -21.85 -3.28 -0.53
C ARG A 216 -21.47 -4.70 -0.13
N PHE A 217 -21.32 -4.98 1.17
CA PHE A 217 -20.99 -6.33 1.61
C PHE A 217 -22.12 -7.33 1.36
N ASN A 218 -23.39 -6.89 1.37
CA ASN A 218 -24.51 -7.75 0.98
C ASN A 218 -24.41 -8.15 -0.50
N ASP A 219 -24.12 -7.19 -1.38
CA ASP A 219 -23.92 -7.48 -2.80
C ASP A 219 -22.73 -8.43 -3.02
N LEU A 220 -21.61 -8.21 -2.31
CA LEU A 220 -20.46 -9.12 -2.31
C LEU A 220 -20.83 -10.53 -1.86
N LEU A 221 -21.60 -10.67 -0.77
CA LEU A 221 -21.96 -11.96 -0.20
C LEU A 221 -23.07 -12.68 -0.98
N LYS A 222 -23.82 -11.99 -1.84
CA LYS A 222 -24.69 -12.63 -2.84
C LYS A 222 -23.86 -13.30 -3.95
N ILE A 223 -22.78 -12.64 -4.37
CA ILE A 223 -21.86 -13.17 -5.40
C ILE A 223 -21.03 -14.31 -4.82
N ASN A 224 -20.48 -14.11 -3.61
CA ASN A 224 -19.64 -15.07 -2.93
C ASN A 224 -20.06 -15.20 -1.45
N PRO A 225 -20.99 -16.12 -1.14
CA PRO A 225 -21.50 -16.32 0.22
C PRO A 225 -20.46 -16.73 1.27
N ASN A 226 -19.28 -17.19 0.82
CA ASN A 226 -18.18 -17.66 1.66
C ASN A 226 -16.98 -16.71 1.62
N HIS A 227 -17.15 -15.47 1.15
CA HIS A 227 -16.10 -14.46 1.17
C HIS A 227 -15.76 -14.06 2.61
N THR A 228 -14.77 -14.72 3.21
CA THR A 228 -14.42 -14.60 4.63
C THR A 228 -14.21 -13.16 5.09
N ALA A 229 -13.43 -12.38 4.35
CA ALA A 229 -13.22 -10.96 4.69
C ALA A 229 -14.54 -10.16 4.61
N GLY A 230 -15.38 -10.46 3.62
CA GLY A 230 -16.68 -9.81 3.44
C GLY A 230 -17.63 -10.09 4.60
N LEU A 231 -17.61 -11.31 5.13
CA LEU A 231 -18.36 -11.68 6.33
C LEU A 231 -17.86 -10.92 7.57
N ILE A 232 -16.54 -10.81 7.76
CA ILE A 232 -15.96 -10.06 8.89
C ILE A 232 -16.38 -8.60 8.82
N TYR A 233 -16.19 -7.94 7.67
CA TYR A 233 -16.51 -6.53 7.54
C TYR A 233 -18.02 -6.25 7.54
N MET A 234 -18.85 -7.19 7.09
CA MET A 234 -20.30 -7.14 7.35
C MET A 234 -20.59 -7.19 8.85
N GLY A 235 -19.95 -8.09 9.59
CA GLY A 235 -20.08 -8.18 11.05
C GLY A 235 -19.70 -6.87 11.75
N ILE A 236 -18.58 -6.27 11.35
CA ILE A 236 -18.13 -4.95 11.83
C ILE A 236 -19.18 -3.87 11.50
N ALA A 237 -19.66 -3.81 10.26
CA ALA A 237 -20.65 -2.80 9.87
C ALA A 237 -21.98 -2.91 10.64
N GLN A 238 -22.43 -4.14 10.94
CA GLN A 238 -23.61 -4.36 11.78
C GLN A 238 -23.35 -3.98 13.24
N TYR A 239 -22.14 -4.25 13.75
CA TYR A 239 -21.76 -3.87 15.10
C TYR A 239 -21.76 -2.35 15.29
N GLU A 240 -21.15 -1.60 14.37
CA GLU A 240 -21.14 -0.12 14.37
C GLU A 240 -22.56 0.46 14.32
N MET A 241 -23.50 -0.27 13.72
CA MET A 241 -24.93 0.08 13.69
C MET A 241 -25.71 -0.32 14.95
N GLY A 242 -25.05 -0.87 15.97
CA GLY A 242 -25.66 -1.37 17.20
C GLY A 242 -26.38 -2.72 17.04
N LYS A 243 -26.30 -3.35 15.87
CA LYS A 243 -26.98 -4.60 15.51
C LYS A 243 -26.12 -5.81 15.93
N ARG A 244 -25.98 -5.99 17.25
CA ARG A 244 -25.08 -7.00 17.84
C ARG A 244 -25.44 -8.44 17.46
N SER A 245 -26.73 -8.75 17.36
CA SER A 245 -27.21 -10.11 17.02
C SER A 245 -26.80 -10.49 15.60
N GLU A 246 -27.00 -9.58 14.66
CA GLU A 246 -26.64 -9.71 13.26
C GLU A 246 -25.12 -9.80 13.10
N ALA A 247 -24.36 -8.91 13.77
CA ALA A 247 -22.91 -8.95 13.77
C ALA A 247 -22.36 -10.33 14.19
N LYS A 248 -22.92 -10.90 15.27
CA LYS A 248 -22.55 -12.22 15.79
C LYS A 248 -22.72 -13.31 14.74
N GLN A 249 -23.82 -13.30 13.98
CA GLN A 249 -24.08 -14.32 12.96
C GLN A 249 -22.98 -14.32 11.88
N TYR A 250 -22.58 -13.13 11.41
CA TYR A 250 -21.54 -13.01 10.39
C TYR A 250 -20.16 -13.42 10.90
N PHE A 251 -19.79 -13.04 12.13
CA PHE A 251 -18.52 -13.48 12.73
C PHE A 251 -18.47 -15.00 12.93
N VAL A 252 -19.54 -15.61 13.45
CA VAL A 252 -19.61 -17.08 13.59
C VAL A 252 -19.46 -17.76 12.23
N LYS A 253 -20.16 -17.27 11.19
CA LYS A 253 -20.02 -17.82 9.84
C LYS A 253 -18.59 -17.68 9.31
N ALA A 254 -17.93 -16.53 9.50
CA ALA A 254 -16.54 -16.33 9.10
C ALA A 254 -15.60 -17.33 9.80
N LYS A 255 -15.79 -17.55 11.12
CA LYS A 255 -15.01 -18.52 11.91
C LYS A 255 -15.15 -19.96 11.39
N MET A 256 -16.35 -20.35 10.96
CA MET A 256 -16.59 -21.71 10.43
C MET A 256 -15.87 -21.98 9.10
N LEU A 257 -15.49 -20.94 8.35
CA LEU A 257 -14.87 -21.08 7.03
C LEU A 257 -13.34 -21.14 7.08
N ASN A 258 -12.71 -20.85 8.22
CA ASN A 258 -11.27 -20.86 8.36
C ASN A 258 -10.86 -21.54 9.67
N THR A 259 -10.10 -22.65 9.53
CA THR A 259 -9.65 -23.49 10.64
C THR A 259 -8.36 -23.00 11.29
N ASP A 260 -7.75 -21.92 10.80
CA ASP A 260 -6.54 -21.35 11.38
C ASP A 260 -6.79 -20.86 12.82
N PRO A 261 -6.01 -21.33 13.82
CA PRO A 261 -6.22 -20.96 15.22
C PRO A 261 -6.04 -19.45 15.50
N VAL A 262 -5.13 -18.77 14.79
CA VAL A 262 -4.87 -17.33 14.97
C VAL A 262 -6.05 -16.53 14.43
N PHE A 263 -6.57 -16.94 13.27
CA PHE A 263 -7.80 -16.39 12.71
C PHE A 263 -9.00 -16.60 13.65
N ALA A 264 -9.19 -17.82 14.16
CA ALA A 264 -10.27 -18.14 15.09
C ALA A 264 -10.20 -17.27 16.36
N SER A 265 -9.01 -17.11 16.94
CA SER A 265 -8.76 -16.23 18.09
C SER A 265 -9.10 -14.77 17.80
N THR A 266 -8.76 -14.29 16.59
CA THR A 266 -9.12 -12.93 16.14
C THR A 266 -10.64 -12.72 16.12
N ILE A 267 -11.39 -13.69 15.59
CA ILE A 267 -12.86 -13.62 15.57
C ILE A 267 -13.44 -13.71 16.99
N ASP A 268 -12.83 -14.49 17.87
CA ASP A 268 -13.27 -14.60 19.27
C ASP A 268 -13.15 -13.28 20.04
N SER A 269 -12.16 -12.45 19.72
CA SER A 269 -12.05 -11.08 20.24
C SER A 269 -13.27 -10.23 19.85
N TYR A 270 -13.66 -10.21 18.57
CA TYR A 270 -14.87 -9.51 18.13
C TYR A 270 -16.13 -10.04 18.82
N LEU A 271 -16.28 -11.37 18.94
CA LEU A 271 -17.43 -11.99 19.60
C LEU A 271 -17.53 -11.65 21.10
N LYS A 272 -16.41 -11.38 21.76
CA LYS A 272 -16.37 -10.97 23.16
C LYS A 272 -16.90 -9.55 23.36
N GLU A 273 -16.64 -8.65 22.41
CA GLU A 273 -17.11 -7.25 22.42
C GLU A 273 -18.62 -7.11 22.15
N LEU A 274 -19.27 -8.19 21.69
CA LEU A 274 -20.72 -8.23 21.45
C LEU A 274 -21.56 -8.61 22.68
N LYS A 275 -20.93 -8.94 23.81
CA LYS A 275 -21.61 -9.26 25.08
C LYS A 275 -22.00 -7.99 25.83
#